data_AF-A0A9E6JU23-F1
#
_entry.id   AF-A0A9E6JU23-F1
#
_cell.length_a   1.000
_cell.length_b   1.000
_cell.length_c   1.000
_cell.angle_alpha   90.00
_cell.angle_beta   90.00
_cell.angle_gamma   90.00
#
_symmetry.space_group_name_H-M   'P 1'
#
loop_
_entity.id
_entity.type
_entity.pdbx_description
1 polymer ?
#
loop_
_entity_poly.entity_id
_entity_poly.type
_entity_poly.pdbx_seq_one_letter_code
_entity_poly.pdbx_strand_id
1 'polypeptide(L)'
;MENYFVELLKAGSLFLKVGIILIAYWLANEFSLKSKKPSWKIYLHTFFVVIGLAIISAYSLGTYTDTSDYDPMFGGGNTVVEYEPSTQQQIQKALFVFIVLIVPSIIGVHKGINDRTESNDNTK
;
A
#
# COMPACT_ATOMS: atom_id res chain seq x y z
N MET A 1 -31.72 5.41 -1.32
CA MET A 1 -30.87 4.25 -0.95
C MET A 1 -29.53 4.22 -1.70
N GLU A 2 -29.46 4.79 -2.91
CA GLU A 2 -28.25 4.86 -3.74
C GLU A 2 -27.06 5.59 -3.10
N ASN A 3 -27.30 6.73 -2.45
CA ASN A 3 -26.24 7.51 -1.77
C ASN A 3 -25.52 6.70 -0.66
N TYR A 4 -26.26 5.87 0.08
CA TYR A 4 -25.70 5.04 1.14
C TYR A 4 -24.79 3.93 0.58
N PHE A 5 -25.12 3.39 -0.59
CA PHE A 5 -24.33 2.33 -1.22
C PHE A 5 -22.98 2.87 -1.73
N VAL A 6 -22.99 4.07 -2.34
CA VAL A 6 -21.76 4.74 -2.80
C VAL A 6 -20.86 5.13 -1.62
N GLU A 7 -21.44 5.61 -0.52
CA GLU A 7 -20.69 5.89 0.72
C GLU A 7 -20.09 4.61 1.32
N LEU A 8 -20.83 3.50 1.29
CA LEU A 8 -20.36 2.20 1.79
C LEU A 8 -19.21 1.64 0.94
N LEU A 9 -19.25 1.78 -0.38
CA LEU A 9 -18.14 1.42 -1.27
C LEU A 9 -16.90 2.31 -1.06
N LYS A 10 -17.09 3.62 -0.86
CA LYS A 10 -15.99 4.54 -0.52
C LYS A 10 -15.35 4.15 0.81
N ALA A 11 -16.15 3.86 1.84
CA ALA A 11 -15.67 3.37 3.12
C ALA A 11 -14.89 2.05 2.97
N GLY A 12 -15.43 1.09 2.19
CA GLY A 12 -14.75 -0.17 1.88
C GLY A 12 -13.38 0.04 1.21
N SER A 13 -13.29 0.99 0.27
CA SER A 13 -12.02 1.34 -0.37
C SER A 13 -11.00 1.94 0.60
N LEU A 14 -11.46 2.70 1.61
CA LEU A 14 -10.60 3.24 2.67
C LEU A 14 -10.10 2.13 3.60
N PHE A 15 -10.96 1.20 4.01
CA PHE A 15 -10.56 0.04 4.81
C PHE A 15 -9.52 -0.82 4.08
N LEU A 16 -9.67 -1.00 2.78
CA LEU A 16 -8.70 -1.74 1.96
C LEU A 16 -7.34 -1.03 1.93
N LYS A 17 -7.31 0.30 1.77
CA LYS A 17 -6.07 1.10 1.83
C LYS A 17 -5.38 0.99 3.19
N VAL A 18 -6.14 1.10 4.28
CA VAL A 18 -5.62 0.91 5.65
C VAL A 18 -5.08 -0.51 5.85
N GLY A 19 -5.78 -1.51 5.32
CA GLY A 19 -5.33 -2.90 5.34
C GLY A 19 -3.97 -3.09 4.67
N ILE A 20 -3.76 -2.50 3.49
CA ILE A 20 -2.47 -2.56 2.78
C ILE A 20 -1.35 -1.91 3.63
N ILE A 21 -1.63 -0.78 4.28
CA ILE A 21 -0.68 -0.12 5.18
C ILE A 21 -0.30 -1.04 6.35
N LEU A 22 -1.28 -1.68 6.98
CA LEU A 22 -1.06 -2.62 8.08
C LEU A 22 -0.25 -3.85 7.64
N ILE A 23 -0.55 -4.39 6.45
CA ILE A 23 0.20 -5.50 5.86
C ILE A 23 1.66 -5.09 5.61
N ALA A 24 1.90 -3.90 5.06
CA ALA A 24 3.25 -3.38 4.81
C ALA A 24 4.05 -3.19 6.11
N TYR A 25 3.40 -2.71 7.18
CA TYR A 25 3.98 -2.64 8.51
C TYR A 25 4.29 -4.04 9.06
N TRP A 26 3.35 -4.99 8.96
CA TRP A 26 3.50 -6.33 9.50
C TRP A 26 4.60 -7.13 8.80
N LEU A 27 4.65 -7.10 7.46
CA LEU A 27 5.75 -7.69 6.69
C LEU A 27 7.10 -7.09 7.09
N ALA A 28 7.19 -5.77 7.21
CA ALA A 28 8.42 -5.10 7.59
C ALA A 28 8.90 -5.50 9.00
N ASN A 29 7.96 -5.62 9.94
CA ASN A 29 8.24 -6.11 11.29
C ASN A 29 8.72 -7.58 11.28
N GLU A 30 8.05 -8.46 10.54
CA GLU A 30 8.42 -9.88 10.49
C GLU A 30 9.78 -10.11 9.82
N PHE A 31 10.11 -9.34 8.77
CA PHE A 31 11.45 -9.38 8.17
C PHE A 31 12.54 -8.92 9.14
N SER A 32 12.24 -7.92 9.97
CA SER A 32 13.16 -7.43 11.01
C SER A 32 13.42 -8.50 12.07
N LEU A 33 12.36 -9.19 12.52
CA LEU A 33 12.44 -10.25 13.51
C LEU A 33 13.21 -11.49 13.02
N LYS A 34 13.04 -11.89 11.74
CA LYS A 34 13.75 -13.03 11.14
C LYS A 34 15.25 -12.76 10.90
N SER A 35 15.66 -11.50 10.92
CA SER A 35 17.05 -11.13 10.65
C SER A 35 17.91 -11.20 11.92
N LYS A 36 18.94 -12.05 11.89
CA LYS A 36 19.83 -12.31 13.04
C LYS A 36 20.61 -11.09 13.55
N LYS A 37 20.78 -10.04 12.74
CA LYS A 37 21.54 -8.83 13.13
C LYS A 37 20.85 -7.57 12.60
N PRO A 38 20.72 -6.51 13.43
CA PRO A 38 20.20 -5.24 12.94
C PRO A 38 21.30 -4.67 12.03
N SER A 39 21.06 -4.75 10.74
CA SER A 39 22.01 -4.28 9.75
C SER A 39 21.29 -3.34 8.81
N TRP A 40 22.03 -2.36 8.29
CA TRP A 40 21.58 -1.45 7.24
C TRP A 40 20.90 -2.18 6.06
N LYS A 41 21.28 -3.45 5.84
CA LYS A 41 20.69 -4.34 4.84
C LYS A 41 19.17 -4.58 5.03
N ILE A 42 18.66 -4.55 6.27
CA ILE A 42 17.22 -4.71 6.54
C ILE A 42 16.44 -3.52 5.98
N TYR A 43 16.89 -2.29 6.29
CA TYR A 43 16.28 -1.08 5.76
C TYR A 43 16.32 -1.01 4.23
N LEU A 44 17.46 -1.39 3.63
CA LEU A 44 17.56 -1.50 2.17
C LEU A 44 16.58 -2.53 1.60
N HIS A 45 16.46 -3.70 2.22
CA HIS A 45 15.53 -4.74 1.75
C HIS A 45 14.07 -4.27 1.83
N THR A 46 13.67 -3.68 2.96
CA THR A 46 12.35 -3.06 3.11
C THR A 46 12.11 -1.97 2.07
N PHE A 47 13.10 -1.13 1.81
CA PHE A 47 13.02 -0.08 0.79
C PHE A 47 12.75 -0.66 -0.61
N PHE A 48 13.46 -1.72 -1.01
CA PHE A 48 13.24 -2.40 -2.30
C PHE A 48 11.86 -3.08 -2.38
N VAL A 49 11.39 -3.69 -1.29
CA VAL A 49 10.05 -4.30 -1.25
C VAL A 49 8.97 -3.23 -1.43
N VAL A 50 9.09 -2.09 -0.75
CA VAL A 50 8.12 -0.99 -0.88
C VAL A 50 8.15 -0.37 -2.29
N ILE A 51 9.33 -0.24 -2.90
CA ILE A 51 9.45 0.16 -4.32
C ILE A 51 8.73 -0.83 -5.23
N GLY A 52 8.94 -2.14 -5.03
CA GLY A 52 8.27 -3.17 -5.82
C GLY A 52 6.75 -3.08 -5.72
N LEU A 53 6.22 -2.92 -4.50
CA LEU A 53 4.78 -2.73 -4.27
C LEU A 53 4.23 -1.45 -4.91
N ALA A 54 4.98 -0.35 -4.83
CA ALA A 54 4.61 0.92 -5.44
C ALA A 54 4.53 0.83 -6.97
N ILE A 55 5.50 0.14 -7.60
CA ILE A 55 5.52 -0.10 -9.04
C ILE A 55 4.34 -1.00 -9.45
N ILE A 56 4.10 -2.11 -8.75
CA ILE A 56 2.96 -3.01 -9.03
C ILE A 56 1.63 -2.24 -8.92
N SER A 57 1.49 -1.38 -7.90
CA SER A 57 0.31 -0.53 -7.74
C SER A 57 0.15 0.47 -8.89
N ALA A 58 1.24 0.98 -9.44
CA ALA A 58 1.23 1.86 -10.60
C ALA A 58 0.89 1.12 -11.90
N TYR A 59 1.26 -0.15 -12.07
CA TYR A 59 0.86 -0.97 -13.22
C TYR A 59 -0.59 -1.44 -13.16
N SER A 60 -1.17 -1.57 -11.96
CA SER A 60 -2.58 -1.91 -11.77
C SER A 60 -3.56 -0.80 -12.25
N LEU A 61 -3.06 0.31 -12.80
CA LEU A 61 -3.82 1.48 -13.25
C LEU A 61 -4.55 1.33 -14.59
N GLY A 62 -4.44 0.21 -15.30
CA GLY A 62 -5.18 0.00 -16.56
C GLY A 62 -6.71 -0.04 -16.42
N THR A 63 -7.26 0.22 -15.23
CA THR A 63 -8.70 0.25 -14.97
C THR A 63 -9.06 1.51 -14.17
N TYR A 64 -9.44 2.57 -14.88
CA TYR A 64 -10.19 3.68 -14.31
C TYR A 64 -11.66 3.47 -14.67
N THR A 65 -12.56 3.58 -13.69
CA THR A 65 -14.00 3.66 -13.94
C THR A 65 -14.32 5.14 -14.13
N ASP A 66 -14.62 5.52 -15.37
CA ASP A 66 -15.07 6.88 -15.62
C ASP A 66 -16.42 7.10 -14.93
N THR A 67 -16.42 8.01 -13.95
CA THR A 67 -17.61 8.36 -13.17
C THR A 67 -18.25 9.65 -13.68
N SER A 68 -17.75 10.20 -14.79
CA SER A 68 -18.28 11.41 -15.42
C SER A 68 -19.66 11.21 -16.08
N ASP A 69 -20.01 9.97 -16.45
CA ASP A 69 -21.32 9.59 -17.01
C ASP A 69 -22.06 8.55 -16.14
N TYR A 70 -22.07 8.73 -14.82
CA TYR A 70 -22.91 7.89 -13.95
C TYR A 70 -24.38 8.35 -14.06
N ASP A 71 -25.10 7.87 -15.07
CA ASP A 71 -26.57 7.94 -15.13
C ASP A 71 -27.16 6.82 -14.24
N PRO A 72 -27.73 7.16 -13.06
CA PRO A 72 -28.27 6.18 -12.12
C PRO A 72 -29.51 5.45 -12.64
N MET A 73 -30.16 5.91 -13.72
CA MET A 73 -31.39 5.28 -14.22
C MET A 73 -31.18 4.13 -15.23
N PHE A 74 -30.05 4.08 -15.95
CA PHE A 74 -29.89 3.13 -17.08
C PHE A 74 -28.62 2.27 -17.06
N GLY A 75 -27.79 2.32 -16.01
CA GLY A 75 -26.68 1.35 -15.84
C GLY A 75 -25.64 1.36 -16.97
N GLY A 76 -25.44 2.52 -17.59
CA GLY A 76 -24.56 2.72 -18.74
C GLY A 76 -23.14 3.15 -18.35
N GLY A 77 -22.52 2.48 -17.38
CA GLY A 77 -21.09 2.65 -17.16
C GLY A 77 -20.33 1.91 -18.25
N ASN A 78 -20.07 2.54 -19.39
CA ASN A 78 -19.09 2.00 -20.32
C ASN A 78 -17.75 1.97 -19.59
N THR A 79 -17.25 0.78 -19.23
CA THR A 79 -15.83 0.59 -18.94
C THR A 79 -15.08 0.86 -20.23
N VAL A 80 -14.80 2.13 -20.51
CA VAL A 80 -13.95 2.53 -21.62
C VAL A 80 -12.52 2.21 -21.21
N VAL A 81 -11.97 1.14 -21.77
CA VAL A 81 -10.57 0.71 -21.62
C VAL A 81 -9.66 1.57 -22.51
N GLU A 82 -9.84 2.89 -22.54
CA GLU A 82 -9.03 3.80 -23.39
C GLU A 82 -8.30 4.88 -22.59
N TYR A 83 -8.04 4.64 -21.30
CA TYR A 83 -7.07 5.45 -20.57
C TYR A 83 -5.82 4.65 -20.29
N GLU A 84 -4.86 4.71 -21.21
CA GLU A 84 -3.48 4.38 -20.90
C GLU A 84 -2.93 5.55 -20.07
N PRO A 85 -2.71 5.39 -18.75
CA PRO A 85 -2.25 6.49 -17.93
C PRO A 85 -0.88 6.91 -18.45
N SER A 86 -0.67 8.22 -18.61
CA SER A 86 0.63 8.71 -19.07
C SER A 86 1.73 8.25 -18.11
N THR A 87 2.95 8.05 -18.63
CA THR A 87 4.10 7.64 -17.80
C THR A 87 4.27 8.54 -16.58
N GLN A 88 3.97 9.84 -16.72
CA GLN A 88 4.03 10.80 -15.62
C GLN A 88 3.01 10.52 -14.51
N GLN A 89 1.78 10.15 -14.85
CA GLN A 89 0.74 9.82 -13.86
C GLN A 89 1.02 8.49 -13.14
N GLN A 90 1.54 7.50 -13.87
CA GLN A 90 1.97 6.23 -13.28
C GLN A 90 3.07 6.47 -12.24
N ILE A 91 4.08 7.30 -12.58
CA ILE A 91 5.18 7.66 -11.68
C ILE A 91 4.67 8.45 -10.47
N GLN A 92 3.80 9.45 -10.67
CA GLN A 92 3.27 10.24 -9.56
C GLN A 92 2.51 9.37 -8.55
N LYS A 93 1.69 8.42 -9.03
CA LYS A 93 0.98 7.49 -8.16
C LYS A 93 1.93 6.50 -7.48
N ALA A 94 2.92 5.97 -8.21
CA ALA A 94 3.96 5.12 -7.63
C ALA A 94 4.66 5.83 -6.47
N LEU A 95 5.07 7.10 -6.67
CA LEU A 95 5.69 7.91 -5.63
C LEU A 95 4.77 8.15 -4.44
N PHE A 96 3.50 8.45 -4.69
CA PHE A 96 2.52 8.62 -3.62
C PHE A 96 2.35 7.35 -2.78
N VAL A 97 2.17 6.20 -3.44
CA VAL A 97 2.06 4.89 -2.76
C VAL A 97 3.36 4.56 -2.02
N PHE A 98 4.51 4.82 -2.62
CA PHE A 98 5.81 4.63 -1.99
C PHE A 98 5.93 5.44 -0.69
N ILE A 99 5.60 6.74 -0.71
CA ILE A 99 5.66 7.60 0.48
C ILE A 99 4.69 7.13 1.57
N VAL A 100 3.48 6.72 1.19
CA VAL A 100 2.47 6.23 2.14
C VAL A 100 2.90 4.92 2.81
N LEU A 101 3.61 4.05 2.09
CA LEU A 101 4.04 2.74 2.59
C LEU A 101 5.39 2.80 3.32
N ILE A 102 6.32 3.66 2.91
CA ILE A 102 7.68 3.66 3.48
C ILE A 102 7.70 4.09 4.94
N VAL A 103 6.87 5.06 5.33
CA VAL A 103 6.78 5.56 6.73
C VAL A 103 6.36 4.43 7.69
N PRO A 104 5.20 3.77 7.51
CA PRO A 104 4.80 2.68 8.39
C PRO A 104 5.75 1.48 8.31
N SER A 105 6.34 1.19 7.14
CA SER A 105 7.35 0.12 7.03
C SER A 105 8.62 0.41 7.84
N ILE A 106 9.13 1.65 7.86
CA ILE A 106 10.28 2.03 8.70
C ILE A 106 9.94 1.88 10.18
N ILE A 107 8.75 2.31 10.61
CA ILE A 107 8.28 2.13 11.99
C ILE A 107 8.21 0.65 12.34
N GLY A 108 7.72 -0.20 11.44
CA GLY A 108 7.69 -1.65 11.60
C GLY A 108 9.08 -2.26 11.77
N VAL A 109 10.05 -1.84 10.96
CA VAL A 109 11.44 -2.28 11.11
C VAL A 109 12.02 -1.86 12.47
N HIS A 110 11.83 -0.60 12.86
CA HIS A 110 12.36 -0.06 14.12
C HIS A 110 11.79 -0.80 15.33
N LYS A 111 10.47 -1.01 15.36
CA LYS A 111 9.83 -1.79 16.41
C LYS A 111 10.35 -3.23 16.44
N GLY A 112 10.45 -3.90 15.29
CA GLY A 112 10.98 -5.27 15.25
C GLY A 112 12.42 -5.40 15.75
N ILE A 113 13.25 -4.36 15.59
CA ILE A 113 14.61 -4.33 16.16
C ILE A 113 14.56 -4.18 17.69
N ASN A 114 13.68 -3.30 18.21
CA ASN A 114 13.54 -3.05 19.64
C ASN A 114 12.98 -4.29 20.37
N ASP A 115 11.88 -4.87 19.86
CA ASP A 115 11.25 -6.07 20.41
C ASP A 115 12.27 -7.25 20.49
N ARG A 116 13.16 -7.37 19.50
CA ARG A 116 14.24 -8.38 19.52
C ARG A 116 15.30 -8.10 20.59
N THR A 117 15.63 -6.82 20.80
CA THR A 117 16.66 -6.42 21.77
C THR A 117 16.19 -6.73 23.19
N GLU A 118 14.92 -6.45 23.50
CA GLU A 118 14.28 -6.80 24.78
C GLU A 118 14.24 -8.33 25.01
N SER A 119 13.89 -9.12 23.99
CA SER A 119 13.87 -10.58 24.11
C SER A 119 15.24 -11.21 24.41
N ASN A 120 16.32 -10.62 23.90
CA ASN A 120 17.68 -11.11 24.14
C ASN A 120 18.22 -10.75 25.53
N ASP A 121 17.70 -9.68 26.15
CA ASP A 121 18.10 -9.27 27.49
C ASP A 121 17.43 -10.14 28.57
N ASN A 122 16.19 -10.57 28.33
CA ASN A 122 15.43 -11.46 29.23
C ASN A 122 15.92 -12.92 29.27
N THR A 123 16.87 -13.30 28.40
CA THR A 123 17.42 -14.66 28.29
C THR A 123 18.86 -14.81 28.80
N LYS A 124 19.45 -13.73 29.32
CA LYS A 124 20.76 -13.73 29.98
C LYS A 124 20.61 -13.70 31.50
#